data_AF-A0A7X0B2V5-F1
#
_entry.id   AF-A0A7X0B2V5-F1
#
_cell.length_a   1.000
_cell.length_b   1.000
_cell.length_c   1.000
_cell.angle_alpha   90.00
_cell.angle_beta   90.00
_cell.angle_gamma   90.00
#
_symmetry.space_group_name_H-M   'P 1'
#
loop_
_entity.id
_entity.type
_entity.pdbx_description
1 polymer ?
#
loop_
_entity_poly.entity_id
_entity_poly.type
_entity_poly.pdbx_seq_one_letter_code
_entity_poly.pdbx_strand_id
1 'polypeptide(L)'
;MRAARVGMVMGVVALGVFLISGTAHAADFDPLAATQAYIDSVPAEARAKSNAYFEGGYWLQLWRFLVSLAIAALFLAGGLAWRLRDGLGRFGRFATPLFFVAYTVIDYVLSLPFVAYADYFRERRYGLMNQTFLDWFGDQLIQLAISCVFGALIVWGLYAIVRRLGQRWWIWATAGTVVALTVIVVVTPVFLAPLFNKYEPMKAGPVREALLSMARSNEVPATDIYEFNASRQSDKISANVSGLFGTTRISLTDTLLRRCSLAEIKAVMGHEMGHYVLHHVFVLVAYLGILMFVGFLVVDWAYARLTRGGRWGVGGLGDVAGLPLVLALFTAYFFVLTPVLNTLIRTQEVEADAFGLNLAREPDGFATTALKLAEYRKLAPGTWEEIVFYDHPSGYNRILRAMRWKAENLPVAPPAPAPAEEPKP
;
A
#
# COMPACT_ATOMS: atom_id res chain seq x y z
N MET A 1 -30.52 -2.11 -45.17
CA MET A 1 -31.55 -3.12 -44.88
C MET A 1 -30.97 -4.16 -43.92
N ARG A 2 -31.70 -4.45 -42.84
CA ARG A 2 -31.58 -5.59 -41.89
C ARG A 2 -30.30 -5.63 -41.04
N ALA A 3 -30.32 -5.17 -39.78
CA ALA A 3 -31.00 -5.71 -38.59
C ALA A 3 -30.19 -6.81 -37.87
N ALA A 4 -29.76 -6.44 -36.66
CA ALA A 4 -29.75 -7.21 -35.41
C ALA A 4 -29.17 -8.64 -35.39
N ARG A 5 -28.18 -8.84 -34.51
CA ARG A 5 -28.32 -9.77 -33.38
C ARG A 5 -27.29 -9.46 -32.29
N VAL A 6 -27.82 -9.00 -31.16
CA VAL A 6 -27.20 -9.03 -29.84
C VAL A 6 -27.06 -10.50 -29.44
N GLY A 7 -25.84 -10.92 -29.12
CA GLY A 7 -25.52 -12.24 -28.60
C GLY A 7 -24.89 -12.13 -27.22
N MET A 8 -25.73 -12.30 -26.21
CA MET A 8 -25.39 -12.57 -24.82
C MET A 8 -24.50 -13.82 -24.76
N VAL A 9 -23.24 -13.70 -24.33
CA VAL A 9 -22.43 -14.85 -23.94
C VAL A 9 -22.34 -14.88 -22.43
N MET A 10 -23.18 -15.78 -21.89
CA MET A 10 -23.20 -16.25 -20.51
C MET A 10 -21.83 -16.76 -20.09
N GLY A 11 -21.50 -16.48 -18.83
CA GLY A 11 -20.34 -17.06 -18.16
C GLY A 11 -20.39 -18.59 -18.18
N VAL A 12 -19.25 -19.18 -18.49
CA VAL A 12 -18.92 -20.55 -18.13
C VAL A 12 -17.61 -20.45 -17.36
N VAL A 13 -17.73 -20.49 -16.04
CA VAL A 13 -16.61 -20.86 -15.15
C VAL A 13 -16.32 -22.31 -15.47
N ALA A 14 -15.30 -22.56 -16.29
CA ALA A 14 -14.78 -23.90 -16.51
C ALA A 14 -14.02 -24.31 -15.25
N LEU A 15 -14.70 -25.05 -14.37
CA LEU A 15 -14.10 -25.76 -13.26
C LEU A 15 -13.27 -26.93 -13.83
N GLY A 16 -12.04 -26.65 -14.24
CA GLY A 16 -11.08 -27.68 -14.63
C GLY A 16 -10.64 -28.44 -13.39
N VAL A 17 -11.27 -29.58 -13.14
CA VAL A 17 -10.78 -30.57 -12.18
C VAL A 17 -9.51 -31.18 -12.74
N PHE A 18 -8.35 -30.66 -12.33
CA PHE A 18 -7.10 -31.41 -12.45
C PHE A 18 -7.17 -32.59 -11.47
N LEU A 19 -7.33 -33.80 -12.00
CA LEU A 19 -7.05 -35.03 -11.28
C LEU A 19 -5.54 -35.08 -11.05
N ILE A 20 -5.09 -34.51 -9.92
CA ILE A 20 -3.75 -34.74 -9.40
C ILE A 20 -3.74 -36.17 -8.86
N SER A 21 -3.00 -37.04 -9.54
CA SER A 21 -2.64 -38.36 -9.03
C SER A 21 -2.02 -38.19 -7.64
N GLY A 22 -2.76 -38.58 -6.61
CA GLY A 22 -2.33 -38.45 -5.22
C GLY A 22 -1.05 -39.24 -4.97
N THR A 23 0.05 -38.52 -4.80
CA THR A 23 1.19 -39.04 -4.04
C THR A 23 0.74 -39.13 -2.59
N ALA A 24 0.91 -40.30 -1.97
CA ALA A 24 0.65 -40.49 -0.55
C ALA A 24 1.49 -39.46 0.24
N HIS A 25 0.84 -38.41 0.74
CA HIS A 25 1.47 -37.40 1.58
C HIS A 25 1.60 -37.96 3.01
N ALA A 26 2.78 -37.79 3.58
CA ALA A 26 3.12 -38.29 4.90
C ALA A 26 2.19 -37.72 5.98
N ALA A 27 1.81 -38.57 6.93
CA ALA A 27 0.95 -38.24 8.05
C ALA A 27 1.60 -37.34 9.14
N ASP A 28 2.81 -36.81 8.92
CA ASP A 28 3.71 -36.37 10.00
C ASP A 28 4.02 -34.87 10.08
N PHE A 29 3.58 -34.02 9.14
CA PHE A 29 3.76 -32.56 9.24
C PHE A 29 2.42 -31.86 9.52
N ASP A 30 2.27 -31.30 10.73
CA ASP A 30 1.12 -30.48 11.12
C ASP A 30 1.41 -28.97 10.91
N PRO A 31 0.77 -28.31 9.92
CA PRO A 31 0.94 -26.89 9.69
C PRO A 31 0.56 -26.01 10.87
N LEU A 32 -0.41 -26.43 11.71
CA LEU A 32 -0.85 -25.65 12.86
C LEU A 32 0.22 -25.67 13.95
N ALA A 33 0.74 -26.85 14.29
CA ALA A 33 1.85 -26.99 15.23
C ALA A 33 3.10 -26.23 14.75
N ALA A 34 3.46 -26.33 13.47
CA ALA A 34 4.59 -25.60 12.88
C ALA A 34 4.40 -24.08 12.95
N THR A 35 3.18 -23.60 12.66
CA THR A 35 2.84 -22.16 12.78
C THR A 35 2.99 -21.70 14.21
N GLN A 36 2.46 -22.47 15.16
CA GLN A 36 2.53 -22.13 16.59
C GLN A 36 3.99 -22.05 17.07
N ALA A 37 4.85 -22.97 16.63
CA ALA A 37 6.28 -22.93 16.94
C ALA A 37 6.97 -21.63 16.49
N TYR A 38 6.65 -21.12 15.29
CA TYR A 38 7.15 -19.82 14.83
C TYR A 38 6.61 -18.65 15.65
N ILE A 39 5.33 -18.68 16.04
CA ILE A 39 4.76 -17.62 16.87
C ILE A 39 5.42 -17.60 18.25
N ASP A 40 5.63 -18.78 18.84
CA ASP A 40 6.23 -18.95 20.17
C ASP A 40 7.74 -18.68 20.19
N SER A 41 8.41 -18.70 19.04
CA SER A 41 9.81 -18.27 18.96
C SER A 41 10.00 -16.76 19.18
N VAL A 42 8.93 -15.96 19.09
CA VAL A 42 8.97 -14.52 19.38
C VAL A 42 8.79 -14.28 20.88
N PRO A 43 9.78 -13.68 21.57
CA PRO A 43 9.68 -13.42 23.01
C PRO A 43 8.44 -12.60 23.38
N ALA A 44 7.84 -12.91 24.53
CA ALA A 44 6.61 -12.26 25.00
C ALA A 44 6.74 -10.73 25.10
N GLU A 45 7.89 -10.23 25.57
CA GLU A 45 8.15 -8.78 25.64
C GLU A 45 8.20 -8.12 24.26
N ALA A 46 8.88 -8.75 23.29
CA ALA A 46 8.93 -8.26 21.91
C ALA A 46 7.54 -8.24 21.28
N ARG A 47 6.74 -9.29 21.52
CA ARG A 47 5.34 -9.37 21.09
C ARG A 47 4.48 -8.28 21.71
N ALA A 48 4.61 -8.02 23.01
CA ALA A 48 3.88 -6.96 23.70
C ALA A 48 4.26 -5.56 23.18
N LYS A 49 5.56 -5.30 22.96
CA LYS A 49 6.04 -4.05 22.37
C LYS A 49 5.47 -3.84 20.95
N SER A 50 5.49 -4.88 20.13
CA SER A 50 4.93 -4.86 18.77
C SER A 50 3.43 -4.60 18.77
N ASN A 51 2.68 -5.28 19.64
CA ASN A 51 1.23 -5.07 19.76
C ASN A 51 0.93 -3.64 20.19
N ALA A 52 1.60 -3.12 21.23
CA ALA A 52 1.42 -1.75 21.69
C ALA A 52 1.75 -0.71 20.60
N TYR A 53 2.80 -0.96 19.80
CA TYR A 53 3.09 -0.16 18.62
C TYR A 53 1.93 -0.26 17.62
N PHE A 54 1.58 -1.46 17.17
CA PHE A 54 0.62 -1.63 16.08
C PHE A 54 -0.77 -1.11 16.43
N GLU A 55 -1.26 -1.41 17.64
CA GLU A 55 -2.56 -0.96 18.15
C GLU A 55 -2.62 0.56 18.37
N GLY A 56 -1.50 1.18 18.72
CA GLY A 56 -1.38 2.63 18.74
C GLY A 56 -1.65 3.27 17.37
N GLY A 57 -1.39 2.54 16.28
CA GLY A 57 -1.70 2.97 14.92
C GLY A 57 -3.20 3.16 14.66
N TYR A 58 -4.06 2.40 15.33
CA TYR A 58 -5.52 2.52 15.18
C TYR A 58 -6.01 3.89 15.67
N TRP A 59 -5.47 4.33 16.82
CA TRP A 59 -5.76 5.65 17.37
C TRP A 59 -5.15 6.75 16.51
N LEU A 60 -3.95 6.57 15.98
CA LEU A 60 -3.34 7.55 15.07
C LEU A 60 -4.17 7.74 13.81
N GLN A 61 -4.79 6.68 13.27
CA GLN A 61 -5.68 6.79 12.13
C GLN A 61 -6.90 7.67 12.45
N LEU A 62 -7.53 7.45 13.61
CA LEU A 62 -8.64 8.29 14.08
C LEU A 62 -8.21 9.75 14.30
N TRP A 63 -7.09 9.97 14.98
CA TRP A 63 -6.60 11.32 15.25
C TRP A 63 -6.20 12.06 13.97
N ARG A 64 -5.61 11.37 13.00
CA ARG A 64 -5.30 11.94 11.68
C ARG A 64 -6.58 12.41 10.99
N PHE A 65 -7.61 11.57 11.00
CA PHE A 65 -8.94 11.93 10.48
C PHE A 65 -9.51 13.18 11.18
N LEU A 66 -9.49 13.22 12.52
CA LEU A 66 -10.02 14.34 13.30
C LEU A 66 -9.24 15.63 13.08
N VAL A 67 -7.90 15.57 13.01
CA VAL A 67 -7.05 16.73 12.71
C VAL A 67 -7.35 17.29 11.33
N SER A 68 -7.48 16.43 10.30
CA SER A 68 -7.86 16.88 8.96
C SER A 68 -9.23 17.56 8.93
N LEU A 69 -10.23 17.03 9.66
CA LEU A 69 -11.54 17.69 9.78
C LEU A 69 -11.46 19.02 10.53
N ALA A 70 -10.66 19.09 11.59
CA ALA A 70 -10.46 20.32 12.36
C ALA A 70 -9.79 21.42 11.51
N ILE A 71 -8.78 21.07 10.71
CA ILE A 71 -8.14 22.00 9.78
C ILE A 71 -9.15 22.48 8.74
N ALA A 72 -9.90 21.57 8.10
CA ALA A 72 -10.94 21.97 7.14
C ALA A 72 -12.00 22.89 7.77
N ALA A 73 -12.42 22.61 9.01
CA ALA A 73 -13.34 23.46 9.76
C ALA A 73 -12.74 24.85 10.04
N LEU A 74 -11.46 24.95 10.39
CA LEU A 74 -10.75 26.22 10.56
C LEU A 74 -10.78 27.04 9.27
N PHE A 75 -10.51 26.42 8.13
CA PHE A 75 -10.54 27.09 6.82
C PHE A 75 -11.92 27.66 6.48
N LEU A 76 -12.98 26.88 6.74
CA LEU A 76 -14.35 27.22 6.39
C LEU A 76 -14.97 28.20 7.40
N ALA A 77 -15.01 27.83 8.68
CA ALA A 77 -15.64 28.63 9.73
C ALA A 77 -14.84 29.88 10.09
N GLY A 78 -13.50 29.82 10.01
CA GLY A 78 -12.64 31.00 10.18
C GLY A 78 -12.69 31.96 8.99
N GLY A 79 -13.31 31.55 7.87
CA GLY A 79 -13.40 32.34 6.64
C GLY A 79 -12.05 32.52 5.92
N LEU A 80 -11.05 31.70 6.24
CA LEU A 80 -9.75 31.75 5.59
C LEU A 80 -9.87 31.34 4.12
N ALA A 81 -10.72 30.35 3.83
CA ALA A 81 -10.91 29.84 2.47
C ALA A 81 -11.42 30.92 1.50
N TRP A 82 -12.50 31.63 1.81
CA TRP A 82 -13.01 32.66 0.89
C TRP A 82 -12.08 33.88 0.80
N ARG A 83 -11.41 34.27 1.89
CA ARG A 83 -10.40 35.35 1.86
C ARG A 83 -9.21 35.01 0.97
N LEU A 84 -8.71 33.78 1.05
CA LEU A 84 -7.64 33.30 0.17
C LEU A 84 -8.08 33.27 -1.29
N ARG A 85 -9.28 32.74 -1.58
CA ARG A 85 -9.86 32.76 -2.93
C ARG A 85 -9.90 34.19 -3.49
N ASP A 86 -10.45 35.14 -2.74
CA ASP A 86 -10.63 36.52 -3.20
C ASP A 86 -9.29 37.22 -3.42
N GLY A 87 -8.33 37.06 -2.51
CA GLY A 87 -6.98 37.60 -2.66
C GLY A 87 -6.21 37.01 -3.84
N LEU A 88 -6.45 35.74 -4.18
CA LEU A 88 -5.83 35.06 -5.31
C LEU A 88 -6.60 35.24 -6.64
N GLY A 89 -7.83 35.75 -6.60
CA GLY A 89 -8.67 35.93 -7.79
C GLY A 89 -8.02 36.77 -8.89
N ARG A 90 -7.16 37.72 -8.52
CA ARG A 90 -6.35 38.56 -9.44
C ARG A 90 -5.44 37.76 -10.39
N PHE A 91 -5.14 36.51 -10.07
CA PHE A 91 -4.30 35.64 -10.91
C PHE A 91 -5.11 34.83 -11.95
N GLY A 92 -6.41 35.08 -12.08
CA GLY A 92 -7.27 34.51 -13.12
C GLY A 92 -7.24 32.97 -13.11
N ARG A 93 -6.85 32.37 -14.24
CA ARG A 93 -6.79 30.90 -14.37
C ARG A 93 -5.83 30.21 -13.41
N PHE A 94 -4.83 30.93 -12.88
CA PHE A 94 -3.85 30.41 -11.93
C PHE A 94 -4.31 30.53 -10.47
N ALA A 95 -5.45 31.16 -10.19
CA ALA A 95 -5.97 31.29 -8.83
C ALA A 95 -6.23 29.91 -8.17
N THR A 96 -6.71 28.92 -8.95
CA THR A 96 -7.00 27.57 -8.43
C THR A 96 -5.75 26.79 -8.01
N PRO A 97 -4.71 26.62 -8.85
CA PRO A 97 -3.49 25.95 -8.43
C PRO A 97 -2.76 26.72 -7.31
N LEU A 98 -2.75 28.06 -7.34
CA LEU A 98 -2.17 28.86 -6.26
C LEU A 98 -2.92 28.70 -4.94
N PHE A 99 -4.26 28.61 -5.00
CA PHE A 99 -5.07 28.31 -3.83
C PHE A 99 -4.72 26.95 -3.25
N PHE A 100 -4.60 25.92 -4.09
CA PHE A 100 -4.22 24.58 -3.64
C PHE A 100 -2.85 24.57 -2.95
N VAL A 101 -1.86 25.27 -3.52
CA VAL A 101 -0.52 25.40 -2.90
C VAL A 101 -0.63 26.10 -1.54
N ALA A 102 -1.34 27.24 -1.47
CA ALA A 102 -1.52 27.97 -0.21
C ALA A 102 -2.23 27.12 0.84
N TYR A 103 -3.31 26.42 0.46
CA TYR A 103 -4.02 25.48 1.33
C TYR A 103 -3.08 24.38 1.84
N THR A 104 -2.34 23.72 0.95
CA THR A 104 -1.44 22.61 1.30
C THR A 104 -0.32 23.06 2.24
N VAL A 105 0.25 24.24 2.02
CA VAL A 105 1.30 24.79 2.92
C VAL A 105 0.75 25.10 4.30
N ILE A 106 -0.44 25.71 4.39
CA ILE A 106 -1.07 26.01 5.68
C ILE A 106 -1.49 24.73 6.39
N ASP A 107 -2.09 23.77 5.68
CA ASP A 107 -2.44 22.44 6.20
C ASP A 107 -1.21 21.68 6.72
N TYR A 108 -0.09 21.72 5.99
CA TYR A 108 1.19 21.16 6.42
C TYR A 108 1.65 21.78 7.75
N VAL A 109 1.63 23.12 7.87
CA VAL A 109 2.05 23.79 9.10
C VAL A 109 1.14 23.44 10.28
N LEU A 110 -0.18 23.40 10.06
CA LEU A 110 -1.16 23.09 11.11
C LEU A 110 -1.11 21.62 11.56
N SER A 111 -0.80 20.71 10.64
CA SER A 111 -0.70 19.27 10.92
C SER A 111 0.69 18.85 11.43
N LEU A 112 1.73 19.68 11.22
CA LEU A 112 3.11 19.38 11.58
C LEU A 112 3.31 18.88 13.02
N PRO A 113 2.68 19.45 14.07
CA PRO A 113 2.85 18.93 15.43
C PRO A 113 2.39 17.48 15.58
N PHE A 114 1.25 17.14 14.97
CA PHE A 114 0.72 15.78 14.97
C PHE A 114 1.60 14.83 14.14
N VAL A 115 2.01 15.26 12.95
CA VAL A 115 2.90 14.50 12.05
C VAL A 115 4.26 14.26 12.70
N ALA A 116 4.86 15.25 13.33
CA ALA A 116 6.12 15.09 14.06
C ALA A 116 5.99 14.10 15.22
N TYR A 117 4.88 14.14 15.97
CA TYR A 117 4.62 13.15 17.00
C TYR A 117 4.51 11.73 16.42
N ALA A 118 3.63 11.56 15.44
CA ALA A 118 3.27 10.25 14.89
C ALA A 118 4.42 9.60 14.12
N ASP A 119 5.08 10.37 13.27
CA ASP A 119 5.98 9.86 12.23
C ASP A 119 7.46 10.04 12.59
N TYR A 120 7.80 10.90 13.56
CA TYR A 120 9.16 11.05 14.09
C TYR A 120 9.30 10.56 15.53
N PHE A 121 8.70 11.25 16.50
CA PHE A 121 8.97 11.01 17.93
C PHE A 121 8.52 9.61 18.36
N ARG A 122 7.36 9.16 17.89
CA ARG A 122 6.85 7.83 18.18
C ARG A 122 7.69 6.75 17.49
N GLU A 123 8.02 6.88 16.22
CA GLU A 123 8.90 5.93 15.53
C GLU A 123 10.26 5.82 16.23
N ARG A 124 10.86 6.95 16.65
CA ARG A 124 12.10 6.97 17.46
C ARG A 124 11.94 6.23 18.77
N ARG A 125 10.84 6.45 19.50
CA ARG A 125 10.55 5.78 20.78
C ARG A 125 10.48 4.26 20.64
N TYR A 126 10.00 3.75 19.51
CA TYR A 126 9.93 2.30 19.25
C TYR A 126 11.23 1.73 18.64
N GLY A 127 12.20 2.58 18.30
CA GLY A 127 13.46 2.17 17.67
C GLY A 127 13.31 1.92 16.16
N LEU A 128 12.35 2.57 15.52
CA LEU A 128 12.00 2.38 14.10
C LEU A 128 12.41 3.56 13.21
N MET A 129 13.16 4.52 13.75
CA MET A 129 13.61 5.71 13.04
C MET A 129 15.11 5.93 13.23
N ASN A 130 15.85 5.94 12.12
CA ASN A 130 17.30 6.15 12.10
C ASN A 130 17.67 7.60 11.78
N GLN A 131 16.76 8.38 11.20
CA GLN A 131 17.01 9.78 10.84
C GLN A 131 17.19 10.69 12.05
N THR A 132 18.02 11.71 11.86
CA THR A 132 17.96 12.91 12.69
C THR A 132 16.64 13.65 12.41
N PHE A 133 16.23 14.54 13.32
CA PHE A 133 15.04 15.35 13.09
C PHE A 133 15.17 16.23 11.84
N LEU A 134 16.37 16.74 11.55
CA LEU A 134 16.64 17.58 10.38
C LEU A 134 16.54 16.79 9.07
N ASP A 135 17.07 15.56 9.03
CA ASP A 135 16.95 14.69 7.85
C ASP A 135 15.49 14.34 7.58
N TRP A 136 14.76 13.93 8.62
CA TRP A 136 13.33 13.63 8.51
C TRP A 136 12.53 14.86 8.04
N PHE A 137 12.79 16.02 8.62
CA PHE A 137 12.12 17.26 8.21
C PHE A 137 12.48 17.66 6.78
N GLY A 138 13.72 17.42 6.33
CA GLY A 138 14.13 17.57 4.93
C GLY A 138 13.29 16.70 4.00
N ASP A 139 13.10 15.42 4.32
CA ASP A 139 12.22 14.53 3.57
C ASP A 139 10.77 15.05 3.55
N GLN A 140 10.27 15.59 4.68
CA GLN A 140 8.93 16.20 4.73
C GLN A 140 8.79 17.41 3.80
N LEU A 141 9.83 18.25 3.68
CA LEU A 141 9.82 19.40 2.76
C LEU A 141 9.85 18.96 1.29
N ILE A 142 10.58 17.88 0.96
CA ILE A 142 10.54 17.27 -0.38
C ILE A 142 9.12 16.76 -0.68
N GLN A 143 8.50 16.05 0.27
CA GLN A 143 7.13 15.55 0.13
C GLN A 143 6.11 16.69 -0.03
N LEU A 144 6.28 17.79 0.71
CA LEU A 144 5.46 19.00 0.56
C LEU A 144 5.62 19.61 -0.84
N ALA A 145 6.84 19.72 -1.36
CA ALA A 145 7.10 20.25 -2.69
C ALA A 145 6.45 19.39 -3.79
N ILE A 146 6.59 18.07 -3.72
CA ILE A 146 5.94 17.13 -4.63
C ILE A 146 4.41 17.30 -4.57
N SER A 147 3.85 17.35 -3.36
CA SER A 147 2.41 17.50 -3.14
C SER A 147 1.88 18.81 -3.73
N CYS A 148 2.60 19.92 -3.52
CA CYS A 148 2.26 21.21 -4.11
C CYS A 148 2.28 21.18 -5.64
N VAL A 149 3.30 20.58 -6.26
CA VAL A 149 3.42 20.54 -7.73
C VAL A 149 2.36 19.65 -8.36
N PHE A 150 2.32 18.37 -7.98
CA PHE A 150 1.41 17.40 -8.59
C PHE A 150 -0.04 17.67 -8.19
N GLY A 151 -0.29 17.97 -6.91
CA GLY A 151 -1.62 18.29 -6.42
C GLY A 151 -2.19 19.55 -7.06
N ALA A 152 -1.39 20.61 -7.28
CA ALA A 152 -1.86 21.80 -7.96
C ALA A 152 -2.27 21.51 -9.41
N LEU A 153 -1.49 20.70 -10.14
CA LEU A 153 -1.82 20.29 -11.52
C LEU A 153 -3.11 19.47 -11.57
N ILE A 154 -3.25 18.50 -10.67
CA ILE A 154 -4.43 17.62 -10.61
C ILE A 154 -5.68 18.43 -10.24
N VAL A 155 -5.63 19.21 -9.15
CA VAL A 155 -6.76 20.03 -8.71
C VAL A 155 -7.13 21.07 -9.76
N TRP A 156 -6.15 21.66 -10.43
CA TRP A 156 -6.41 22.60 -11.53
C TRP A 156 -7.18 21.94 -12.68
N GLY A 157 -6.75 20.74 -13.10
CA GLY A 157 -7.44 19.94 -14.11
C GLY A 157 -8.86 19.54 -13.70
N LEU A 158 -9.03 19.03 -12.47
CA LEU A 158 -10.34 18.63 -11.94
C LEU A 158 -11.31 19.81 -11.84
N TYR A 159 -10.86 20.97 -11.36
CA TYR A 159 -11.71 22.17 -11.33
C TYR A 159 -12.05 22.68 -12.73
N ALA A 160 -11.15 22.53 -13.71
CA ALA A 160 -11.47 22.83 -15.10
C ALA A 160 -12.59 21.91 -15.64
N ILE A 161 -12.57 20.62 -15.29
CA ILE A 161 -13.62 19.65 -15.63
C ILE A 161 -14.95 20.06 -14.97
N VAL A 162 -14.95 20.31 -13.65
CA VAL A 162 -16.15 20.71 -12.88
C VAL A 162 -16.78 21.97 -13.48
N ARG A 163 -15.97 22.99 -13.76
CA ARG A 163 -16.46 24.27 -14.30
C ARG A 163 -16.99 24.16 -15.73
N ARG A 164 -16.46 23.24 -16.55
CA ARG A 164 -16.85 23.09 -17.97
C ARG A 164 -18.00 22.13 -18.20
N LEU A 165 -18.09 21.04 -17.43
CA LEU A 165 -18.95 19.90 -17.75
C LEU A 165 -20.20 19.78 -16.84
N GLY A 166 -20.37 20.68 -15.87
CA GLY A 166 -21.62 20.82 -15.10
C GLY A 166 -22.12 19.49 -14.55
N GLN A 167 -23.36 19.10 -14.86
CA GLN A 167 -24.05 17.94 -14.26
C GLN A 167 -23.38 16.56 -14.51
N ARG A 168 -22.45 16.44 -15.47
CA ARG A 168 -21.76 15.17 -15.79
C ARG A 168 -20.27 15.18 -15.40
N TRP A 169 -19.87 16.14 -14.56
CA TRP A 169 -18.47 16.34 -14.20
C TRP A 169 -17.81 15.10 -13.57
N TRP A 170 -18.55 14.33 -12.77
CA TRP A 170 -18.06 13.16 -12.04
C TRP A 170 -17.53 12.05 -12.95
N ILE A 171 -18.12 11.83 -14.14
CA ILE A 171 -17.62 10.84 -15.12
C ILE A 171 -16.20 11.21 -15.55
N TRP A 172 -16.02 12.47 -15.96
CA TRP A 172 -14.77 12.96 -16.51
C TRP A 172 -13.73 13.22 -15.43
N ALA A 173 -14.15 13.63 -14.23
CA ALA A 173 -13.28 13.72 -13.07
C ALA A 173 -12.75 12.33 -12.68
N THR A 174 -13.58 11.29 -12.72
CA THR A 174 -13.13 9.90 -12.51
C THR A 174 -12.08 9.50 -13.53
N ALA A 175 -12.35 9.71 -14.82
CA ALA A 175 -11.39 9.39 -15.88
C ALA A 175 -10.07 10.18 -15.70
N GLY A 176 -10.17 11.48 -15.40
CA GLY A 176 -9.00 12.32 -15.12
C GLY A 176 -8.21 11.85 -13.90
N THR A 177 -8.88 11.44 -12.81
CA THR A 177 -8.23 10.88 -11.62
C THR A 177 -7.55 9.55 -11.93
N VAL A 178 -8.16 8.63 -12.68
CA VAL A 178 -7.54 7.36 -13.09
C VAL A 178 -6.28 7.59 -13.92
N VAL A 179 -6.32 8.55 -14.86
CA VAL A 179 -5.14 8.95 -15.64
C VAL A 179 -4.07 9.53 -14.72
N ALA A 180 -4.43 10.44 -13.82
CA ALA A 180 -3.49 11.04 -12.88
C ALA A 180 -2.84 9.99 -11.95
N LEU A 181 -3.62 9.05 -11.41
CA LEU A 181 -3.11 7.95 -10.58
C LEU A 181 -2.15 7.05 -11.37
N THR A 182 -2.52 6.68 -12.60
CA THR A 182 -1.65 5.90 -13.48
C THR A 182 -0.32 6.63 -13.71
N VAL A 183 -0.35 7.93 -14.02
CA VAL A 183 0.87 8.74 -14.22
C VAL A 183 1.72 8.75 -12.96
N ILE A 184 1.13 8.94 -11.77
CA ILE A 184 1.86 8.92 -10.50
C ILE A 184 2.54 7.57 -10.30
N VAL A 185 1.83 6.46 -10.53
CA VAL A 185 2.39 5.10 -10.40
C VAL A 185 3.60 4.90 -11.32
N VAL A 186 3.55 5.42 -12.56
CA VAL A 186 4.67 5.33 -13.51
C VAL A 186 5.85 6.19 -13.07
N VAL A 187 5.59 7.43 -12.63
CA VAL A 187 6.62 8.43 -12.35
C VAL A 187 7.33 8.16 -11.03
N THR A 188 6.63 7.61 -10.04
CA THR A 188 7.13 7.43 -8.67
C THR A 188 8.47 6.68 -8.58
N PRO A 189 8.62 5.44 -9.09
CA PRO A 189 9.85 4.68 -8.91
C PRO A 189 11.07 5.26 -9.65
N VAL A 190 10.84 6.03 -10.71
CA VAL A 190 11.90 6.57 -11.58
C VAL A 190 12.33 7.97 -11.15
N PHE A 191 11.38 8.83 -10.78
CA PHE A 191 11.66 10.25 -10.54
C PHE A 191 11.45 10.70 -9.11
N LEU A 192 10.49 10.13 -8.37
CA LEU A 192 10.18 10.59 -7.01
C LEU A 192 10.96 9.81 -5.96
N ALA A 193 11.01 8.48 -6.05
CA ALA A 193 11.74 7.65 -5.09
C ALA A 193 13.24 8.02 -4.99
N PRO A 194 13.94 8.34 -6.09
CA PRO A 194 15.35 8.78 -6.02
C PRO A 194 15.58 10.13 -5.33
N LEU A 195 14.54 10.91 -5.03
CA LEU A 195 14.67 12.14 -4.24
C LEU A 195 14.94 11.85 -2.76
N PHE A 196 14.55 10.66 -2.28
CA PHE A 196 14.67 10.26 -0.88
C PHE A 196 15.85 9.32 -0.64
N ASN A 197 16.06 8.37 -1.56
CA ASN A 197 17.07 7.32 -1.43
C ASN A 197 17.95 7.24 -2.68
N LYS A 198 19.20 6.85 -2.46
CA LYS A 198 20.15 6.57 -3.54
C LYS A 198 19.93 5.14 -4.02
N TYR A 199 19.66 4.98 -5.31
CA TYR A 199 19.54 3.68 -5.95
C TYR A 199 20.81 3.39 -6.75
N GLU A 200 21.38 2.21 -6.53
CA GLU A 200 22.59 1.75 -7.21
C GLU A 200 22.36 0.35 -7.80
N PRO A 201 22.97 0.03 -8.96
CA PRO A 201 22.98 -1.35 -9.45
C PRO A 201 23.60 -2.30 -8.43
N MET A 202 22.91 -3.41 -8.18
CA MET A 202 23.38 -4.45 -7.28
C MET A 202 24.62 -5.12 -7.86
N LYS A 203 25.63 -5.31 -7.01
CA LYS A 203 26.86 -6.01 -7.39
C LYS A 203 26.57 -7.46 -7.80
N ALA A 204 27.41 -8.01 -8.67
CA ALA A 204 27.34 -9.42 -9.03
C ALA A 204 27.52 -10.32 -7.79
N GLY A 205 26.74 -11.39 -7.71
CA GLY A 205 26.77 -12.33 -6.59
C GLY A 205 25.53 -13.22 -6.53
N PRO A 206 25.48 -14.16 -5.57
CA PRO A 206 24.46 -15.21 -5.50
C PRO A 206 23.02 -14.67 -5.41
N VAL A 207 22.81 -13.58 -4.67
CA VAL A 207 21.50 -12.92 -4.56
C VAL A 207 21.05 -12.40 -5.91
N ARG A 208 21.90 -11.63 -6.60
CA ARG A 208 21.58 -11.05 -7.91
C ARG A 208 21.24 -12.14 -8.94
N GLU A 209 22.03 -13.19 -8.98
CA GLU A 209 21.83 -14.31 -9.92
C GLU A 209 20.54 -15.08 -9.65
N ALA A 210 20.25 -15.38 -8.38
CA ALA A 210 19.02 -16.06 -7.99
C ALA A 210 17.77 -15.26 -8.37
N LEU A 211 17.79 -13.95 -8.10
CA LEU A 211 16.66 -13.07 -8.40
C LEU A 211 16.46 -12.86 -9.91
N LEU A 212 17.53 -12.69 -10.69
CA LEU A 212 17.41 -12.66 -12.15
C LEU A 212 16.92 -13.99 -12.72
N SER A 213 17.27 -15.12 -12.10
CA SER A 213 16.74 -16.43 -12.49
C SER A 213 15.23 -16.53 -12.24
N MET A 214 14.77 -16.12 -11.05
CA MET A 214 13.35 -16.06 -10.71
C MET A 214 12.58 -15.15 -11.68
N ALA A 215 13.11 -13.96 -11.98
CA ALA A 215 12.53 -13.03 -12.94
C ALA A 215 12.37 -13.67 -14.32
N ARG A 216 13.44 -14.30 -14.85
CA ARG A 216 13.40 -14.99 -16.15
C ARG A 216 12.38 -16.14 -16.18
N SER A 217 12.26 -16.90 -15.10
CA SER A 217 11.32 -18.03 -15.04
C SER A 217 9.83 -17.62 -15.09
N ASN A 218 9.53 -16.34 -14.86
CA ASN A 218 8.17 -15.79 -14.90
C ASN A 218 8.05 -14.62 -15.90
N GLU A 219 8.95 -14.57 -16.88
CA GLU A 219 8.93 -13.57 -17.96
C GLU A 219 8.92 -12.12 -17.48
N VAL A 220 9.42 -11.85 -16.27
CA VAL A 220 9.58 -10.49 -15.76
C VAL A 220 10.77 -9.86 -16.48
N PRO A 221 10.58 -8.80 -17.31
CA PRO A 221 11.62 -8.29 -18.20
C PRO A 221 12.58 -7.36 -17.46
N ALA A 222 13.20 -7.86 -16.39
CA ALA A 222 14.20 -7.16 -15.60
C ALA A 222 15.61 -7.59 -16.03
N THR A 223 16.41 -6.62 -16.47
CA THR A 223 17.81 -6.84 -16.87
C THR A 223 18.79 -6.52 -15.75
N ASP A 224 18.37 -5.76 -14.74
CA ASP A 224 19.19 -5.39 -13.61
C ASP A 224 18.39 -5.34 -12.31
N ILE A 225 19.12 -5.38 -11.20
CA ILE A 225 18.59 -5.33 -9.85
C ILE A 225 19.23 -4.15 -9.14
N TYR A 226 18.44 -3.37 -8.42
CA TYR A 226 18.91 -2.20 -7.71
C TYR A 226 18.86 -2.42 -6.20
N GLU A 227 19.86 -1.89 -5.51
CA GLU A 227 19.87 -1.70 -4.07
C GLU A 227 19.61 -0.22 -3.77
N PHE A 228 18.85 0.06 -2.70
CA PHE A 228 18.71 1.43 -2.21
C PHE A 228 18.85 1.53 -0.69
N ASN A 229 19.41 2.66 -0.25
CA ASN A 229 19.81 2.90 1.14
C ASN A 229 18.63 3.32 2.05
N ALA A 230 17.68 2.41 2.30
CA ALA A 230 16.57 2.67 3.22
C ALA A 230 17.01 2.71 4.69
N SER A 231 18.17 2.12 5.03
CA SER A 231 18.73 2.17 6.40
C SER A 231 18.93 3.58 6.95
N ARG A 232 19.10 4.59 6.07
CA ARG A 232 19.16 5.99 6.47
C ARG A 232 17.87 6.45 7.16
N GLN A 233 16.74 5.82 6.83
CA GLN A 233 15.40 6.10 7.34
C GLN A 233 15.03 5.15 8.48
N SER A 234 15.13 3.84 8.27
CA SER A 234 14.77 2.83 9.27
C SER A 234 15.42 1.48 8.96
N ASP A 235 15.45 0.57 9.94
CA ASP A 235 15.90 -0.82 9.73
C ASP A 235 14.78 -1.76 9.27
N LYS A 236 13.62 -1.23 8.86
CA LYS A 236 12.51 -2.01 8.29
C LYS A 236 12.98 -2.64 6.97
N ILE A 237 12.57 -3.88 6.73
CA ILE A 237 12.88 -4.59 5.48
C ILE A 237 11.82 -4.29 4.42
N SER A 238 12.23 -4.11 3.17
CA SER A 238 11.32 -3.88 2.04
C SER A 238 11.99 -4.22 0.71
N ALA A 239 11.18 -4.46 -0.30
CA ALA A 239 11.56 -4.56 -1.68
C ALA A 239 10.39 -4.08 -2.56
N ASN A 240 10.61 -3.94 -3.86
CA ASN A 240 9.54 -3.74 -4.82
C ASN A 240 9.95 -4.23 -6.21
N VAL A 241 8.95 -4.58 -7.00
CA VAL A 241 9.08 -4.74 -8.46
C VAL A 241 8.16 -3.71 -9.10
N SER A 242 8.73 -2.83 -9.91
CA SER A 242 8.01 -1.74 -10.57
C SER A 242 8.36 -1.63 -12.04
N GLY A 243 7.60 -0.85 -12.81
CA GLY A 243 7.90 -0.58 -14.21
C GLY A 243 6.74 -0.90 -15.14
N LEU A 244 6.85 -0.39 -16.37
CA LEU A 244 5.82 -0.45 -17.39
C LEU A 244 6.45 -0.62 -18.78
N PHE A 245 5.77 -1.31 -19.69
CA PHE A 245 6.20 -1.42 -21.10
C PHE A 245 7.66 -1.87 -21.27
N GLY A 246 8.11 -2.86 -20.49
CA GLY A 246 9.48 -3.41 -20.59
C GLY A 246 10.55 -2.64 -19.80
N THR A 247 10.18 -1.66 -18.98
CA THR A 247 11.11 -0.90 -18.10
C THR A 247 11.14 -1.43 -16.66
N THR A 248 11.10 -2.75 -16.49
CA THR A 248 10.96 -3.36 -15.16
C THR A 248 12.20 -3.15 -14.30
N ARG A 249 11.97 -2.70 -13.08
CA ARG A 249 12.97 -2.44 -12.06
C ARG A 249 12.69 -3.31 -10.84
N ILE A 250 13.63 -4.18 -10.51
CA ILE A 250 13.65 -4.92 -9.25
C ILE A 250 14.51 -4.12 -8.27
N SER A 251 13.96 -3.73 -7.13
CA SER A 251 14.67 -2.93 -6.12
C SER A 251 14.55 -3.53 -4.72
N LEU A 252 15.65 -3.61 -3.98
CA LEU A 252 15.72 -4.14 -2.63
C LEU A 252 16.36 -3.12 -1.69
N THR A 253 15.91 -3.07 -0.44
CA THR A 253 16.58 -2.26 0.57
C THR A 253 17.90 -2.90 1.01
N ASP A 254 18.88 -2.06 1.34
CA ASP A 254 20.11 -2.47 2.02
C ASP A 254 19.83 -3.17 3.37
N THR A 255 18.73 -2.82 4.05
CA THR A 255 18.28 -3.50 5.27
C THR A 255 17.82 -4.93 5.00
N LEU A 256 17.11 -5.20 3.90
CA LEU A 256 16.69 -6.55 3.52
C LEU A 256 17.93 -7.41 3.24
N LEU A 257 18.92 -6.89 2.51
CA LEU A 257 20.15 -7.60 2.19
C LEU A 257 21.01 -7.91 3.43
N ARG A 258 21.06 -6.99 4.40
CA ARG A 258 21.84 -7.20 5.64
C ARG A 258 21.14 -8.12 6.64
N ARG A 259 19.80 -8.10 6.69
CA ARG A 259 19.02 -8.77 7.74
C ARG A 259 18.46 -10.12 7.31
N CYS A 260 18.42 -10.44 6.03
CA CYS A 260 17.80 -11.66 5.52
C CYS A 260 18.79 -12.60 4.82
N SER A 261 18.59 -13.89 5.02
CA SER A 261 19.22 -14.97 4.28
C SER A 261 18.74 -15.01 2.83
N LEU A 262 19.43 -15.76 1.97
CA LEU A 262 19.03 -15.91 0.57
C LEU A 262 17.61 -16.50 0.42
N ALA A 263 17.23 -17.47 1.25
CA ALA A 263 15.89 -18.07 1.23
C ALA A 263 14.79 -17.03 1.55
N GLU A 264 15.04 -16.18 2.55
CA GLU A 264 14.14 -15.09 2.92
C GLU A 264 14.06 -14.02 1.82
N ILE A 265 15.20 -13.64 1.22
CA ILE A 265 15.22 -12.70 0.10
C ILE A 265 14.45 -13.25 -1.10
N LYS A 266 14.64 -14.53 -1.45
CA LYS A 266 13.86 -15.19 -2.49
C LYS A 266 12.37 -15.20 -2.16
N ALA A 267 11.99 -15.47 -0.92
CA ALA A 267 10.58 -15.47 -0.48
C ALA A 267 9.94 -14.08 -0.65
N VAL A 268 10.60 -13.02 -0.16
CA VAL A 268 10.15 -11.62 -0.34
C VAL A 268 10.04 -11.28 -1.82
N MET A 269 11.08 -11.56 -2.60
CA MET A 269 11.09 -11.18 -4.00
C MET A 269 10.11 -11.99 -4.85
N GLY A 270 9.83 -13.24 -4.49
CA GLY A 270 8.77 -14.02 -5.12
C GLY A 270 7.41 -13.36 -4.92
N HIS A 271 7.13 -12.87 -3.72
CA HIS A 271 5.92 -12.10 -3.42
C HIS A 271 5.85 -10.79 -4.20
N GLU A 272 6.93 -9.99 -4.21
CA GLU A 272 6.99 -8.73 -4.99
C GLU A 272 6.82 -8.96 -6.50
N MET A 273 7.41 -10.03 -7.05
CA MET A 273 7.19 -10.44 -8.45
C MET A 273 5.74 -10.86 -8.69
N GLY A 274 5.07 -11.44 -7.71
CA GLY A 274 3.64 -11.76 -7.76
C GLY A 274 2.79 -10.52 -8.03
N HIS A 275 3.03 -9.42 -7.31
CA HIS A 275 2.32 -8.16 -7.58
C HIS A 275 2.51 -7.66 -9.01
N TYR A 276 3.72 -7.81 -9.56
CA TYR A 276 4.02 -7.40 -10.92
C TYR A 276 3.30 -8.30 -11.95
N VAL A 277 3.46 -9.62 -11.83
CA VAL A 277 2.92 -10.62 -12.78
C VAL A 277 1.40 -10.64 -12.76
N LEU A 278 0.78 -10.49 -11.59
CA LEU A 278 -0.68 -10.46 -11.44
C LEU A 278 -1.29 -9.06 -11.71
N HIS A 279 -0.47 -8.10 -12.14
CA HIS A 279 -0.89 -6.74 -12.49
C HIS A 279 -1.65 -6.01 -11.35
N HIS A 280 -1.30 -6.30 -10.10
CA HIS A 280 -1.99 -5.79 -8.91
C HIS A 280 -2.08 -4.27 -8.88
N VAL A 281 -1.06 -3.55 -9.37
CA VAL A 281 -1.08 -2.09 -9.43
C VAL A 281 -2.20 -1.54 -10.34
N PHE A 282 -2.47 -2.19 -11.48
CA PHE A 282 -3.54 -1.77 -12.40
C PHE A 282 -4.92 -2.18 -11.89
N VAL A 283 -5.01 -3.36 -11.27
CA VAL A 283 -6.22 -3.81 -10.58
C VAL A 283 -6.58 -2.82 -9.47
N LEU A 284 -5.59 -2.38 -8.67
CA LEU A 284 -5.80 -1.39 -7.61
C LEU A 284 -6.23 -0.04 -8.19
N VAL A 285 -5.60 0.45 -9.25
CA VAL A 285 -6.01 1.69 -9.94
C VAL A 285 -7.44 1.59 -10.46
N ALA A 286 -7.85 0.45 -11.01
CA ALA A 286 -9.22 0.23 -11.46
C ALA A 286 -10.23 0.26 -10.31
N TYR A 287 -9.95 -0.43 -9.19
CA TYR A 287 -10.78 -0.37 -7.99
C TYR A 287 -10.87 1.04 -7.41
N LEU A 288 -9.74 1.75 -7.33
CA LEU A 288 -9.73 3.16 -6.90
C LEU A 288 -10.53 4.04 -7.86
N GLY A 289 -10.53 3.77 -9.17
CA GLY A 289 -11.39 4.45 -10.13
C GLY A 289 -12.88 4.28 -9.81
N ILE A 290 -13.31 3.06 -9.49
CA ILE A 290 -14.71 2.77 -9.08
C ILE A 290 -15.03 3.48 -7.76
N LEU A 291 -14.15 3.42 -6.78
CA LEU A 291 -14.35 4.10 -5.50
C LEU A 291 -14.36 5.62 -5.66
N MET A 292 -13.55 6.19 -6.54
CA MET A 292 -13.55 7.62 -6.84
C MET A 292 -14.83 8.05 -7.56
N PHE A 293 -15.35 7.23 -8.47
CA PHE A 293 -16.63 7.48 -9.11
C PHE A 293 -17.76 7.64 -8.10
N VAL A 294 -17.90 6.65 -7.20
CA VAL A 294 -18.90 6.71 -6.12
C VAL A 294 -18.61 7.87 -5.17
N GLY A 295 -17.34 8.09 -4.84
CA GLY A 295 -16.90 9.20 -3.98
C GLY A 295 -17.28 10.56 -4.55
N PHE A 296 -17.11 10.79 -5.85
CA PHE A 296 -17.53 12.04 -6.49
C PHE A 296 -19.04 12.25 -6.42
N LEU A 297 -19.86 11.21 -6.57
CA LEU A 297 -21.32 11.29 -6.39
C LEU A 297 -21.70 11.63 -4.95
N VAL A 298 -21.05 10.99 -3.98
CA VAL A 298 -21.25 11.26 -2.55
C VAL A 298 -20.85 12.69 -2.20
N VAL A 299 -19.71 13.16 -2.70
CA VAL A 299 -19.22 14.52 -2.49
C VAL A 299 -20.14 15.54 -3.14
N ASP A 300 -20.61 15.31 -4.37
CA ASP A 300 -21.56 16.20 -5.06
C ASP A 300 -22.83 16.41 -4.22
N TRP A 301 -23.43 15.31 -3.77
CA TRP A 301 -24.60 15.32 -2.91
C TRP A 301 -24.35 16.00 -1.55
N ALA A 302 -23.29 15.61 -0.85
CA ALA A 302 -22.99 16.11 0.49
C ALA A 302 -22.58 17.59 0.48
N TYR A 303 -21.77 17.99 -0.49
CA TYR A 303 -21.34 19.38 -0.66
C TYR A 303 -22.55 20.30 -0.88
N ALA A 304 -23.46 19.93 -1.79
CA ALA A 304 -24.69 20.68 -2.01
C ALA A 304 -25.58 20.76 -0.76
N ARG A 305 -25.60 19.70 0.07
CA ARG A 305 -26.39 19.68 1.30
C ARG A 305 -25.82 20.62 2.37
N LEU A 306 -24.50 20.61 2.54
CA LEU A 306 -23.77 21.31 3.62
C LEU A 306 -23.55 22.79 3.33
N THR A 307 -23.43 23.18 2.07
CA THR A 307 -23.24 24.58 1.65
C THR A 307 -24.55 25.35 1.51
N ARG A 308 -25.70 24.68 1.65
CA ARG A 308 -27.03 25.32 1.58
C ARG A 308 -27.14 26.41 2.64
N GLY A 309 -27.54 27.61 2.22
CA GLY A 309 -27.69 28.77 3.10
C GLY A 309 -26.42 29.62 3.26
N GLY A 310 -25.33 29.33 2.53
CA GLY A 310 -24.20 30.26 2.36
C GLY A 310 -23.34 30.50 3.60
N ARG A 311 -23.45 29.66 4.64
CA ARG A 311 -22.83 29.86 5.97
C ARG A 311 -21.31 30.06 5.95
N TRP A 312 -20.60 29.53 4.96
CA TRP A 312 -19.13 29.57 4.87
C TRP A 312 -18.60 30.52 3.79
N GLY A 313 -19.46 31.28 3.11
CA GLY A 313 -19.02 32.17 2.01
C GLY A 313 -18.45 31.43 0.80
N VAL A 314 -18.72 30.12 0.68
CA VAL A 314 -18.30 29.26 -0.42
C VAL A 314 -19.47 29.08 -1.40
N GLY A 315 -19.15 29.14 -2.69
CA GLY A 315 -20.09 28.86 -3.78
C GLY A 315 -20.27 27.37 -4.04
N GLY A 316 -20.77 27.04 -5.24
CA GLY A 316 -20.87 25.67 -5.73
C GLY A 316 -19.49 25.01 -5.92
N LEU A 317 -19.45 23.73 -6.33
CA LEU A 317 -18.21 22.95 -6.48
C LEU A 317 -17.13 23.58 -7.37
N GLY A 318 -17.50 24.45 -8.31
CA GLY A 318 -16.54 25.19 -9.13
C GLY A 318 -15.77 26.28 -8.36
N ASP A 319 -16.23 26.66 -7.18
CA ASP A 319 -15.56 27.60 -6.27
C ASP A 319 -14.42 26.89 -5.52
N VAL A 320 -13.21 27.39 -5.69
CA VAL A 320 -12.02 26.81 -5.04
C VAL A 320 -12.02 27.04 -3.53
N ALA A 321 -12.74 28.04 -3.01
CA ALA A 321 -12.91 28.19 -1.56
C ALA A 321 -13.66 26.99 -0.93
N GLY A 322 -14.38 26.20 -1.75
CA GLY A 322 -15.00 24.94 -1.32
C GLY A 322 -14.03 23.77 -1.16
N LEU A 323 -12.79 23.88 -1.64
CA LEU A 323 -11.82 22.79 -1.64
C LEU A 323 -11.58 22.14 -0.26
N PRO A 324 -11.44 22.89 0.85
CA PRO A 324 -11.30 22.28 2.18
C PRO A 324 -12.49 21.36 2.53
N LEU A 325 -13.71 21.73 2.13
CA LEU A 325 -14.90 20.89 2.34
C LEU A 325 -14.86 19.64 1.45
N VAL A 326 -14.45 19.77 0.19
CA VAL A 326 -14.28 18.63 -0.72
C VAL A 326 -13.28 17.63 -0.16
N LEU A 327 -12.11 18.10 0.32
CA LEU A 327 -11.09 17.26 0.92
C LEU A 327 -11.57 16.61 2.23
N ALA A 328 -12.30 17.34 3.08
CA ALA A 328 -12.90 16.80 4.29
C ALA A 328 -13.94 15.71 4.01
N LEU A 329 -14.77 15.89 2.98
CA LEU A 329 -15.76 14.90 2.57
C LEU A 329 -15.10 13.63 2.02
N PHE A 330 -14.06 13.77 1.19
CA PHE A 330 -13.26 12.61 0.74
C PHE A 330 -12.54 11.93 1.90
N THR A 331 -12.03 12.70 2.86
CA THR A 331 -11.40 12.17 4.07
C THR A 331 -12.39 11.34 4.90
N ALA A 332 -13.62 11.82 5.10
CA ALA A 332 -14.68 11.06 5.76
C ALA A 332 -15.13 9.83 4.96
N TYR A 333 -15.28 9.98 3.65
CA TYR A 333 -15.63 8.88 2.74
C TYR A 333 -14.62 7.73 2.83
N PHE A 334 -13.32 8.03 2.68
CA PHE A 334 -12.28 7.01 2.75
C PHE A 334 -12.03 6.48 4.15
N PHE A 335 -12.23 7.29 5.20
CA PHE A 335 -12.19 6.79 6.58
C PHE A 335 -13.24 5.69 6.81
N VAL A 336 -14.48 5.90 6.35
CA VAL A 336 -15.54 4.88 6.42
C VAL A 336 -15.24 3.66 5.55
N LEU A 337 -14.63 3.87 4.37
CA LEU A 337 -14.24 2.79 3.47
C LEU A 337 -12.93 2.07 3.83
N THR A 338 -12.29 2.40 4.95
CA THR A 338 -11.05 1.74 5.40
C THR A 338 -11.13 0.20 5.30
N PRO A 339 -12.18 -0.49 5.80
CA PRO A 339 -12.23 -1.95 5.73
C PRO A 339 -12.34 -2.48 4.29
N VAL A 340 -12.98 -1.71 3.40
CA VAL A 340 -13.10 -2.06 1.97
C VAL A 340 -11.73 -1.95 1.30
N LEU A 341 -11.04 -0.82 1.48
CA LEU A 341 -9.68 -0.62 0.94
C LEU A 341 -8.71 -1.68 1.47
N ASN A 342 -8.72 -1.92 2.78
CA ASN A 342 -7.88 -2.93 3.41
C ASN A 342 -8.17 -4.34 2.87
N THR A 343 -9.44 -4.66 2.60
CA THR A 343 -9.80 -5.96 2.01
C THR A 343 -9.34 -6.10 0.56
N LEU A 344 -9.44 -5.04 -0.25
CA LEU A 344 -8.96 -5.04 -1.63
C LEU A 344 -7.44 -5.28 -1.68
N ILE A 345 -6.67 -4.56 -0.85
CA ILE A 345 -5.22 -4.74 -0.74
C ILE A 345 -4.91 -6.14 -0.21
N ARG A 346 -5.52 -6.55 0.90
CA ARG A 346 -5.27 -7.85 1.54
C ARG A 346 -5.53 -9.02 0.61
N THR A 347 -6.49 -8.90 -0.31
CA THR A 347 -6.76 -9.92 -1.33
C THR A 347 -5.58 -10.07 -2.29
N GLN A 348 -5.06 -8.95 -2.81
CA GLN A 348 -3.86 -8.96 -3.65
C GLN A 348 -2.64 -9.49 -2.90
N GLU A 349 -2.49 -9.18 -1.61
CA GLU A 349 -1.43 -9.73 -0.77
C GLU A 349 -1.53 -11.26 -0.64
N VAL A 350 -2.74 -11.81 -0.50
CA VAL A 350 -2.96 -13.28 -0.48
C VAL A 350 -2.51 -13.92 -1.80
N GLU A 351 -2.88 -13.30 -2.91
CA GLU A 351 -2.56 -13.77 -4.25
C GLU A 351 -1.04 -13.71 -4.50
N ALA A 352 -0.38 -12.63 -4.07
CA ALA A 352 1.06 -12.45 -4.15
C ALA A 352 1.82 -13.44 -3.24
N ASP A 353 1.33 -13.72 -2.03
CA ASP A 353 1.88 -14.75 -1.14
C ASP A 353 1.84 -16.14 -1.80
N ALA A 354 0.70 -16.51 -2.38
CA ALA A 354 0.54 -17.80 -3.07
C ALA A 354 1.46 -17.91 -4.30
N PHE A 355 1.54 -16.85 -5.11
CA PHE A 355 2.46 -16.77 -6.22
C PHE A 355 3.92 -16.91 -5.76
N GLY A 356 4.30 -16.14 -4.74
CA GLY A 356 5.66 -16.10 -4.20
C GLY A 356 6.12 -17.44 -3.63
N LEU A 357 5.24 -18.16 -2.92
CA LEU A 357 5.53 -19.51 -2.42
C LEU A 357 5.78 -20.50 -3.56
N ASN A 358 4.97 -20.46 -4.62
CA ASN A 358 5.14 -21.33 -5.80
C ASN A 358 6.43 -21.03 -6.57
N LEU A 359 6.79 -19.75 -6.70
CA LEU A 359 7.98 -19.29 -7.40
C LEU A 359 9.26 -19.55 -6.59
N ALA A 360 9.31 -19.07 -5.35
CA ALA A 360 10.51 -19.13 -4.54
C ALA A 360 10.80 -20.54 -4.02
N ARG A 361 9.73 -21.30 -3.70
CA ARG A 361 9.77 -22.60 -3.01
C ARG A 361 10.45 -22.51 -1.62
N GLU A 362 10.33 -21.37 -0.94
CA GLU A 362 10.97 -21.07 0.36
C GLU A 362 9.94 -20.81 1.48
N PRO A 363 9.10 -21.78 1.87
CA PRO A 363 8.07 -21.55 2.89
C PRO A 363 8.63 -21.18 4.27
N ASP A 364 9.77 -21.73 4.67
CA ASP A 364 10.41 -21.40 5.96
C ASP A 364 11.07 -20.01 5.91
N GLY A 365 11.64 -19.62 4.77
CA GLY A 365 12.14 -18.26 4.52
C GLY A 365 11.00 -17.23 4.54
N PHE A 366 9.85 -17.59 3.98
CA PHE A 366 8.65 -16.77 4.03
C PHE A 366 8.16 -16.58 5.47
N ALA A 367 8.05 -17.66 6.25
CA ALA A 367 7.63 -17.61 7.65
C ALA A 367 8.60 -16.79 8.52
N THR A 368 9.91 -16.98 8.36
CA THR A 368 10.93 -16.23 9.12
C THR A 368 10.91 -14.74 8.78
N THR A 369 10.66 -14.39 7.52
CA THR A 369 10.47 -12.99 7.11
C THR A 369 9.22 -12.39 7.76
N ALA A 370 8.10 -13.12 7.80
CA ALA A 370 6.89 -12.66 8.49
C ALA A 370 7.12 -12.41 9.99
N LEU A 371 8.00 -13.18 10.64
CA LEU A 371 8.44 -12.91 12.01
C LEU A 371 9.28 -11.65 12.14
N LYS A 372 10.13 -11.31 11.16
CA LYS A 372 10.88 -10.04 11.19
C LYS A 372 9.96 -8.83 11.10
N LEU A 373 8.85 -8.94 10.37
CA LEU A 373 7.81 -7.91 10.36
C LEU A 373 7.11 -7.76 11.72
N ALA A 374 7.22 -8.77 12.61
CA ALA A 374 6.68 -8.72 13.96
C ALA A 374 7.30 -7.62 14.81
N GLU A 375 8.41 -6.99 14.42
CA GLU A 375 8.97 -5.83 15.13
C GLU A 375 8.06 -4.61 15.09
N TYR A 376 7.20 -4.52 14.07
CA TYR A 376 6.34 -3.37 13.80
C TYR A 376 4.95 -3.75 13.27
N ARG A 377 4.58 -5.03 13.27
CA ARG A 377 3.25 -5.52 12.94
C ARG A 377 2.80 -6.58 13.94
N LYS A 378 1.64 -6.38 14.56
CA LYS A 378 1.05 -7.37 15.47
C LYS A 378 0.76 -8.67 14.72
N LEU A 379 1.32 -9.77 15.22
CA LEU A 379 1.33 -11.08 14.54
C LEU A 379 -0.03 -11.77 14.49
N ALA A 380 -0.78 -11.71 15.60
CA ALA A 380 -2.02 -12.45 15.78
C ALA A 380 -3.14 -11.49 16.26
N PRO A 381 -3.75 -10.72 15.35
CA PRO A 381 -4.93 -9.92 15.64
C PRO A 381 -6.19 -10.77 15.82
N GLY A 382 -7.21 -10.19 16.43
CA GLY A 382 -8.56 -10.73 16.36
C GLY A 382 -9.16 -10.59 14.96
N THR A 383 -10.21 -11.37 14.65
CA THR A 383 -10.85 -11.35 13.32
C THR A 383 -11.33 -9.96 12.89
N TRP A 384 -12.00 -9.23 13.78
CA TRP A 384 -12.48 -7.88 13.48
C TRP A 384 -11.35 -6.86 13.36
N GLU A 385 -10.31 -7.04 14.16
CA GLU A 385 -9.11 -6.21 14.10
C GLU A 385 -8.42 -6.36 12.73
N GLU A 386 -8.29 -7.58 12.21
CA GLU A 386 -7.75 -7.85 10.88
C GLU A 386 -8.64 -7.28 9.76
N ILE A 387 -9.97 -7.50 9.84
CA ILE A 387 -10.91 -6.97 8.83
C ILE A 387 -10.81 -5.45 8.72
N VAL A 388 -10.77 -4.75 9.86
CA VAL A 388 -10.86 -3.29 9.90
C VAL A 388 -9.51 -2.63 9.65
N PHE A 389 -8.42 -3.09 10.28
CA PHE A 389 -7.17 -2.33 10.35
C PHE A 389 -6.00 -2.90 9.54
N TYR A 390 -6.12 -4.12 9.00
CA TYR A 390 -5.02 -4.77 8.31
C TYR A 390 -5.21 -4.75 6.80
N ASP A 391 -4.34 -4.00 6.12
CA ASP A 391 -4.18 -4.03 4.66
C ASP A 391 -3.42 -5.28 4.18
N HIS A 392 -2.58 -5.90 5.03
CA HIS A 392 -1.91 -7.17 4.76
C HIS A 392 -2.45 -8.28 5.66
N PRO A 393 -2.44 -9.56 5.24
CA PRO A 393 -2.78 -10.66 6.14
C PRO A 393 -1.85 -10.64 7.37
N SER A 394 -2.39 -11.02 8.52
CA SER A 394 -1.61 -11.08 9.75
C SER A 394 -0.40 -12.00 9.62
N GLY A 395 0.66 -11.75 10.39
CA GLY A 395 1.86 -12.59 10.37
C GLY A 395 1.52 -14.06 10.65
N TYR A 396 0.57 -14.32 11.57
CA TYR A 396 0.01 -15.64 11.80
C TYR A 396 -0.59 -16.26 10.54
N ASN A 397 -1.50 -15.56 9.85
CA ASN A 397 -2.15 -16.09 8.65
C ASN A 397 -1.16 -16.33 7.50
N ARG A 398 -0.15 -15.46 7.37
CA ARG A 398 0.93 -15.60 6.38
C ARG A 398 1.78 -16.85 6.66
N ILE A 399 2.23 -17.04 7.90
CA ILE A 399 2.99 -18.23 8.31
C ILE A 399 2.15 -19.50 8.12
N LEU A 400 0.88 -19.48 8.53
CA LEU A 400 -0.03 -20.61 8.39
C LEU A 400 -0.20 -21.04 6.93
N ARG A 401 -0.35 -20.10 6.00
CA ARG A 401 -0.43 -20.40 4.57
C ARG A 401 0.87 -20.98 4.04
N ALA A 402 2.02 -20.43 4.44
CA ALA A 402 3.32 -20.97 4.06
C ALA A 402 3.52 -22.41 4.57
N MET A 403 3.12 -22.70 5.81
CA MET A 403 3.23 -24.04 6.40
C MET A 403 2.25 -25.04 5.76
N ARG A 404 1.02 -24.62 5.44
CA ARG A 404 0.09 -25.46 4.67
C ARG A 404 0.63 -25.77 3.28
N TRP A 405 1.10 -24.74 2.58
CA TRP A 405 1.72 -24.89 1.28
C TRP A 405 2.91 -25.87 1.35
N LYS A 406 3.76 -25.78 2.38
CA LYS A 406 4.88 -26.71 2.62
C LYS A 406 4.41 -28.15 2.74
N ALA A 407 3.39 -28.39 3.55
CA ALA A 407 2.83 -29.73 3.77
C ALA A 407 2.29 -30.35 2.47
N GLU A 408 1.71 -29.52 1.60
CA GLU A 408 1.06 -29.94 0.36
C GLU A 408 2.01 -30.05 -0.84
N ASN A 409 3.19 -29.41 -0.79
CA ASN A 409 4.02 -29.21 -2.00
C ASN A 409 5.49 -29.63 -1.86
N LEU A 410 6.01 -29.80 -0.65
CA LEU A 410 7.38 -30.25 -0.44
C LEU A 410 7.39 -31.69 0.10
N PRO A 411 8.29 -32.56 -0.38
CA PRO A 411 8.46 -33.88 0.20
C PRO A 411 8.92 -33.73 1.66
N VAL A 412 8.06 -34.10 2.61
CA VAL A 412 8.46 -34.25 4.02
C VAL A 412 9.43 -35.44 4.07
N ALA A 413 10.62 -35.24 4.64
CA ALA A 413 11.59 -36.33 4.77
C ALA A 413 10.92 -37.54 5.44
N PRO A 414 11.10 -38.77 4.93
CA PRO A 414 10.53 -39.95 5.58
C PRO A 414 11.09 -40.09 7.00
N PRO A 415 10.32 -40.64 7.96
CA PRO A 415 10.82 -40.90 9.31
C PRO A 415 12.09 -41.75 9.23
N ALA A 416 13.08 -41.43 10.07
CA ALA A 416 14.31 -42.22 10.16
C ALA A 416 13.95 -43.70 10.39
N PRO A 417 14.61 -44.65 9.71
CA PRO A 417 14.35 -46.07 9.94
C PRO A 417 14.51 -46.37 11.43
N ALA A 418 13.54 -47.09 12.00
CA ALA A 418 13.61 -47.54 13.38
C ALA A 418 14.95 -48.27 13.62
N PRO A 419 15.59 -48.08 14.79
CA PRO A 419 16.82 -48.79 15.09
C PRO A 419 16.57 -50.29 14.94
N ALA A 420 17.43 -50.95 14.17
CA ALA A 420 17.34 -52.39 13.95
C ALA A 420 17.27 -53.09 15.32
N GLU A 421 16.23 -53.89 15.55
CA GLU A 421 16.18 -54.75 16.72
C GLU A 421 17.43 -55.62 16.72
N GLU A 422 18.26 -55.47 17.76
CA GLU A 422 19.35 -56.39 18.00
C GLU A 422 18.77 -57.80 18.11
N PRO A 423 19.39 -58.80 17.45
CA PRO A 423 18.94 -60.17 17.57
C PRO A 423 19.00 -60.58 19.04
N LYS A 424 17.85 -60.93 19.61
CA LYS A 424 17.77 -61.49 20.96
C LYS A 424 18.65 -62.75 21.05
N PRO A 425 19.40 -62.92 22.15
CA PRO A 425 20.40 -63.96 22.32
C PRO A 425 19.85 -65.39 22.28
#